data_AF-A0A497Q7L1-F1
#
_entry.id   AF-A0A497Q7L1-F1
#
_cell.length_a   1.000
_cell.length_b   1.000
_cell.length_c   1.000
_cell.angle_alpha   90.00
_cell.angle_beta   90.00
_cell.angle_gamma   90.00
#
_symmetry.space_group_name_H-M   'P 1'
#
loop_
_entity.id
_entity.type
_entity.pdbx_description
1 polymer ?
#
loop_
_entity_poly.entity_id
_entity_poly.type
_entity_poly.pdbx_seq_one_letter_code
_entity_poly.pdbx_strand_id
1 'polypeptide(L)'
;MQLDLALLLGGYVGLIVLMLVIGLAIYAVFLGIALGFVNGENREIGSTFVTALLMSIVGVIPIIGWILQWYFIKTRHNVGWGGAIVAWLIVIIIEAIVLFGIIFLLNPGLLSVIIPMMPTP
;
A
#
# COMPACT_ATOMS: atom_id res chain seq x y z
N MET A 1 -0.90 -28.40 25.69
CA MET A 1 0.15 -28.37 24.64
C MET A 1 -0.42 -28.40 23.21
N GLN A 2 -1.21 -29.39 22.78
CA GLN A 2 -1.79 -29.39 21.41
C GLN A 2 -2.88 -28.30 21.21
N LEU A 3 -3.73 -28.06 22.21
CA LEU A 3 -4.76 -27.02 22.17
C LEU A 3 -4.15 -25.60 22.14
N ASP A 4 -3.08 -25.39 22.91
CA ASP A 4 -2.36 -24.10 22.98
C ASP A 4 -1.68 -23.78 21.65
N LEU A 5 -1.12 -24.79 20.98
CA LEU A 5 -0.52 -24.65 19.65
C LEU A 5 -1.59 -24.35 18.58
N ALA A 6 -2.76 -24.98 18.65
CA ALA A 6 -3.86 -24.71 17.72
C ALA A 6 -4.43 -23.29 17.89
N LEU A 7 -4.60 -22.82 19.13
CA LEU A 7 -5.01 -21.44 19.43
C LEU A 7 -3.96 -20.42 18.97
N LEU A 8 -2.68 -20.71 19.20
CA LEU A 8 -1.57 -19.87 18.75
C LEU A 8 -1.52 -19.76 17.23
N LEU A 9 -1.57 -20.89 16.52
CA LEU A 9 -1.56 -20.93 15.05
C LEU A 9 -2.82 -20.30 14.46
N GLY A 10 -3.99 -20.56 15.04
CA GLY A 10 -5.24 -19.93 14.64
C GLY A 10 -5.22 -18.41 14.82
N GLY A 11 -4.63 -17.93 15.93
CA GLY A 11 -4.43 -16.51 16.19
C GLY A 11 -3.52 -15.84 15.14
N TYR A 12 -2.39 -16.45 14.80
CA TYR A 12 -1.48 -15.92 13.78
C TYR A 12 -2.10 -15.92 12.38
N VAL A 13 -2.80 -17.00 12.00
CA VAL A 13 -3.50 -17.06 10.70
C VAL A 13 -4.57 -15.97 10.62
N GLY A 14 -5.37 -15.80 11.68
CA GLY A 14 -6.37 -14.73 11.75
C GLY A 14 -5.77 -13.33 11.63
N LEU A 15 -4.65 -13.08 12.31
CA LEU A 15 -3.91 -11.81 12.23
C LEU A 15 -3.40 -11.55 10.80
N ILE A 16 -2.82 -12.55 10.13
CA ILE A 16 -2.29 -12.42 8.77
C ILE A 16 -3.42 -12.08 7.78
N VAL A 17 -4.55 -12.78 7.87
CA VAL A 17 -5.71 -12.52 7.01
C VAL A 17 -6.24 -11.10 7.24
N LEU A 18 -6.35 -10.69 8.51
CA LEU A 18 -6.80 -9.34 8.86
C LEU A 18 -5.86 -8.27 8.29
N MET A 19 -4.54 -8.43 8.47
CA MET A 19 -3.54 -7.51 7.93
C MET A 19 -3.59 -7.44 6.40
N LEU A 20 -3.81 -8.57 5.72
CA LEU A 20 -3.94 -8.61 4.27
C LEU A 20 -5.18 -7.84 3.80
N VAL A 21 -6.34 -8.05 4.44
CA VAL A 21 -7.59 -7.36 4.06
C VAL A 21 -7.49 -5.85 4.30
N ILE A 22 -6.97 -5.44 5.46
CA ILE A 22 -6.76 -4.03 5.79
C ILE A 22 -5.74 -3.40 4.83
N GLY A 23 -4.62 -4.08 4.58
CA GLY A 23 -3.60 -3.61 3.64
C GLY A 23 -4.16 -3.39 2.24
N LEU A 24 -4.95 -4.33 1.73
CA LEU A 24 -5.62 -4.19 0.43
C LEU A 24 -6.63 -3.04 0.43
N ALA A 25 -7.39 -2.84 1.51
CA ALA A 25 -8.35 -1.75 1.60
C ALA A 25 -7.64 -0.38 1.59
N ILE A 26 -6.55 -0.23 2.34
CA ILE A 26 -5.72 0.98 2.34
C ILE A 26 -5.14 1.22 0.94
N TYR A 27 -4.55 0.20 0.33
CA TYR A 27 -3.98 0.29 -1.01
C TYR A 27 -5.02 0.72 -2.05
N ALA A 28 -6.22 0.14 -1.99
CA ALA A 28 -7.34 0.49 -2.86
C ALA A 28 -7.74 1.97 -2.75
N VAL A 29 -7.75 2.52 -1.53
CA VAL A 29 -8.07 3.93 -1.28
C VAL A 29 -6.98 4.83 -1.86
N PHE A 30 -5.72 4.54 -1.58
CA PHE A 30 -4.60 5.33 -2.11
C PHE A 30 -4.49 5.26 -3.63
N LEU A 31 -4.76 4.10 -4.22
CA LEU A 31 -4.86 3.97 -5.67
C LEU A 31 -5.99 4.82 -6.26
N GLY A 32 -7.17 4.84 -5.63
CA GLY A 32 -8.27 5.72 -6.06
C GLY A 32 -7.93 7.20 -6.00
N ILE A 33 -7.16 7.62 -4.99
CA ILE A 33 -6.63 8.98 -4.87
C ILE A 33 -5.61 9.26 -5.99
N ALA A 34 -4.63 8.37 -6.17
CA ALA A 34 -3.57 8.50 -7.17
C ALA A 34 -4.11 8.59 -8.61
N LEU A 35 -5.14 7.80 -8.93
CA LEU A 35 -5.82 7.83 -10.22
C LEU A 35 -6.45 9.20 -10.53
N GLY A 36 -6.76 10.01 -9.51
CA GLY A 36 -7.29 11.35 -9.70
C GLY A 36 -6.31 12.33 -10.33
N PHE A 37 -5.02 12.14 -10.07
CA PHE A 37 -3.98 12.99 -10.63
C PHE A 37 -3.72 12.71 -12.12
N VAL A 38 -4.21 11.58 -12.63
CA VAL A 38 -4.04 11.15 -14.02
C VAL A 38 -5.37 11.06 -14.77
N ASN A 39 -6.46 11.61 -14.22
CA ASN A 39 -7.82 11.55 -14.76
C ASN A 39 -8.27 10.12 -15.11
N GLY A 40 -7.93 9.13 -14.28
CA GLY A 40 -8.36 7.75 -14.46
C GLY A 40 -9.86 7.57 -14.23
N GLU A 41 -10.47 6.65 -14.95
CA GLU A 41 -11.87 6.23 -14.78
C GLU A 41 -11.98 5.11 -13.73
N ASN A 42 -13.22 4.73 -13.38
CA ASN A 42 -13.54 3.63 -12.45
C ASN A 42 -12.78 3.75 -11.12
N ARG A 43 -12.86 4.92 -10.48
CA ARG A 43 -12.13 5.28 -9.25
C ARG A 43 -12.87 4.92 -7.97
N GLU A 44 -14.03 4.26 -8.08
CA GLU A 44 -14.78 3.72 -6.95
C GLU A 44 -13.99 2.64 -6.22
N ILE A 45 -14.18 2.58 -4.89
CA ILE A 45 -13.44 1.66 -4.00
C ILE A 45 -13.53 0.21 -4.47
N GLY A 46 -14.67 -0.24 -5.00
CA GLY A 46 -14.81 -1.61 -5.49
C GLY A 46 -13.88 -1.92 -6.67
N SER A 47 -13.78 -1.00 -7.63
CA SER A 47 -12.90 -1.16 -8.79
C SER A 47 -11.44 -1.07 -8.37
N THR A 48 -11.06 -0.06 -7.58
CA THR A 48 -9.69 0.12 -7.12
C THR A 48 -9.24 -1.01 -6.19
N PHE A 49 -10.14 -1.62 -5.41
CA PHE A 49 -9.86 -2.78 -4.58
C PHE A 49 -9.50 -4.01 -5.40
N VAL A 50 -10.28 -4.31 -6.44
CA VAL A 50 -9.93 -5.40 -7.36
C VAL A 50 -8.60 -5.10 -8.06
N THR A 51 -8.26 -3.83 -8.33
CA THR A 51 -6.99 -3.48 -8.96
C THR A 51 -5.85 -3.69 -7.97
N ALA A 52 -5.98 -3.23 -6.74
CA ALA A 52 -5.03 -3.47 -5.66
C ALA A 52 -4.81 -4.97 -5.39
N LEU A 53 -5.86 -5.78 -5.46
CA LEU A 53 -5.78 -7.23 -5.36
C LEU A 53 -4.97 -7.83 -6.53
N LEU A 54 -5.30 -7.48 -7.77
CA LEU A 54 -4.55 -7.97 -8.94
C LEU A 54 -3.08 -7.54 -8.90
N MET A 55 -2.83 -6.29 -8.50
CA MET A 55 -1.49 -5.72 -8.37
C MET A 55 -0.68 -6.39 -7.27
N SER A 56 -1.28 -6.72 -6.12
CA SER A 56 -0.60 -7.43 -5.03
C SER A 56 -0.26 -8.87 -5.43
N ILE A 57 -1.12 -9.55 -6.19
CA ILE A 57 -0.85 -10.89 -6.73
C ILE A 57 0.33 -10.86 -7.69
N VAL A 58 0.38 -9.93 -8.65
CA VAL A 58 1.49 -9.90 -9.62
C VAL A 58 2.75 -9.21 -9.09
N GLY A 59 2.64 -8.46 -8.00
CA GLY A 59 3.76 -7.73 -7.38
C GLY A 59 4.84 -8.63 -6.80
N VAL A 60 4.54 -9.91 -6.55
CA VAL A 60 5.53 -10.91 -6.11
C VAL A 60 6.47 -11.34 -7.24
N ILE A 61 6.12 -11.06 -8.50
CA ILE A 61 6.93 -11.43 -9.67
C ILE A 61 7.98 -10.34 -9.92
N PRO A 62 9.28 -10.65 -9.86
CA PRO A 62 10.32 -9.65 -10.07
C PRO A 62 10.29 -9.12 -11.51
N ILE A 63 10.54 -7.80 -11.66
CA ILE A 63 10.65 -7.07 -12.94
C ILE A 63 9.34 -7.02 -13.75
N ILE A 64 8.83 -8.19 -14.18
CA ILE A 64 7.60 -8.32 -14.96
C ILE A 64 6.37 -7.88 -14.15
N GLY A 65 6.39 -8.08 -12.83
CA GLY A 65 5.29 -7.67 -11.94
C GLY A 65 4.95 -6.19 -12.08
N TRP A 66 5.94 -5.31 -12.24
CA TRP A 66 5.70 -3.87 -12.37
C TRP A 66 4.99 -3.52 -13.68
N ILE A 67 5.37 -4.18 -14.78
CA ILE A 67 4.73 -3.99 -16.09
C ILE A 67 3.28 -4.49 -16.03
N LEU A 68 3.03 -5.63 -15.37
CA LEU A 68 1.67 -6.15 -15.17
C LEU A 68 0.81 -5.25 -14.30
N GLN A 69 1.40 -4.66 -13.24
CA GLN A 69 0.72 -3.67 -12.41
C GLN A 69 0.29 -2.44 -13.24
N TRP A 70 1.19 -1.89 -14.07
CA TRP A 70 0.85 -0.78 -14.96
C TRP A 70 -0.19 -1.18 -16.01
N TYR A 71 -0.13 -2.42 -16.51
CA TYR A 71 -1.13 -2.95 -17.43
C TYR A 71 -2.52 -3.01 -16.79
N PHE A 72 -2.64 -3.47 -15.55
CA PHE A 72 -3.93 -3.49 -14.84
C PHE A 72 -4.45 -2.08 -14.59
N ILE A 73 -3.58 -1.14 -14.18
CA ILE A 73 -3.99 0.25 -13.99
C ILE A 73 -4.51 0.83 -15.31
N LYS A 74 -3.73 0.69 -16.38
CA LYS A 74 -4.07 1.16 -17.74
C LYS A 74 -5.41 0.62 -18.21
N THR A 75 -5.62 -0.69 -18.09
CA THR A 75 -6.80 -1.36 -18.68
C THR A 75 -8.06 -1.18 -17.84
N ARG A 76 -7.95 -1.15 -16.52
CA ARG A 76 -9.14 -1.04 -15.64
C ARG A 76 -9.59 0.38 -15.39
N HIS A 77 -8.67 1.34 -15.48
CA HIS A 77 -8.94 2.75 -15.21
C HIS A 77 -8.83 3.63 -16.46
N ASN A 78 -8.79 3.03 -17.66
CA ASN A 78 -8.77 3.72 -18.94
C ASN A 78 -7.72 4.87 -19.04
N VAL A 79 -6.54 4.64 -18.48
CA VAL A 79 -5.41 5.60 -18.56
C VAL A 79 -4.37 5.14 -19.58
N GLY A 80 -3.61 6.09 -20.14
CA GLY A 80 -2.44 5.76 -20.96
C GLY A 80 -1.31 5.11 -20.14
N TRP A 81 -0.31 4.53 -20.81
CA TRP A 81 0.86 3.93 -20.14
C TRP A 81 1.58 4.92 -19.22
N GLY A 82 1.77 6.17 -19.66
CA GLY A 82 2.34 7.23 -18.82
C GLY A 82 1.47 7.53 -17.59
N GLY A 83 0.15 7.57 -17.75
CA GLY A 83 -0.78 7.76 -16.64
C GLY A 83 -0.74 6.60 -15.64
N ALA A 84 -0.62 5.36 -16.12
CA ALA A 84 -0.49 4.19 -15.26
C ALA A 84 0.81 4.22 -14.42
N ILE A 85 1.94 4.61 -15.03
CA ILE A 85 3.21 4.76 -14.33
C ILE A 85 3.13 5.88 -13.30
N VAL A 86 2.56 7.03 -13.67
CA VAL A 86 2.40 8.17 -12.76
C VAL A 86 1.49 7.83 -11.59
N ALA A 87 0.33 7.21 -11.82
CA ALA A 87 -0.56 6.77 -10.75
C ALA A 87 0.16 5.79 -9.81
N TRP A 88 0.87 4.80 -10.36
CA TRP A 88 1.64 3.85 -9.58
C TRP A 88 2.70 4.52 -8.69
N LEU A 89 3.47 5.46 -9.25
CA LEU A 89 4.46 6.24 -8.49
C LEU A 89 3.80 7.09 -7.39
N ILE A 90 2.65 7.71 -7.68
CA ILE A 90 1.92 8.51 -6.69
C ILE A 90 1.45 7.63 -5.53
N VAL A 91 0.96 6.41 -5.79
CA VAL A 91 0.57 5.50 -4.70
C VAL A 91 1.76 5.17 -3.82
N ILE A 92 2.91 4.82 -4.41
CA ILE A 92 4.13 4.52 -3.64
C ILE A 92 4.55 5.71 -2.77
N ILE A 93 4.48 6.92 -3.32
CA ILE A 93 4.83 8.14 -2.59
C ILE A 93 3.85 8.37 -1.42
N ILE A 94 2.54 8.22 -1.65
CA ILE A 94 1.52 8.37 -0.60
C ILE A 94 1.74 7.32 0.51
N GLU A 95 1.94 6.07 0.14
CA GLU A 95 2.21 4.98 1.09
C GLU A 95 3.48 5.25 1.91
N ALA A 96 4.55 5.70 1.27
CA ALA A 96 5.79 6.06 1.95
C ALA A 96 5.59 7.21 2.95
N ILE A 97 4.83 8.25 2.56
CA ILE A 97 4.49 9.37 3.45
C ILE A 97 3.65 8.90 4.64
N VAL A 98 2.63 8.07 4.41
CA VAL A 98 1.77 7.54 5.46
C VAL A 98 2.56 6.66 6.43
N LEU A 99 3.40 5.77 5.91
CA LEU A 99 4.27 4.91 6.71
C LEU A 99 5.25 5.75 7.54
N PHE A 100 5.88 6.75 6.93
CA PHE A 100 6.78 7.67 7.62
C PHE A 100 6.06 8.44 8.73
N GLY A 101 4.84 8.93 8.47
CA GLY A 101 3.99 9.59 9.47
C GLY A 101 3.60 8.67 10.63
N ILE A 102 3.24 7.42 10.36
CA ILE A 102 2.92 6.42 11.39
C ILE A 102 4.16 6.13 12.26
N ILE A 103 5.31 5.90 11.64
CA ILE A 103 6.58 5.66 12.37
C ILE A 103 6.91 6.84 13.28
N PHE A 104 6.76 8.06 12.78
CA PHE A 104 6.99 9.28 13.55
C PHE A 104 6.05 9.42 14.76
N LEU A 105 4.76 9.14 14.57
CA LEU A 105 3.75 9.26 15.63
C LEU A 105 3.88 8.16 16.70
N LEU A 106 4.23 6.94 16.30
CA LEU A 106 4.37 5.79 17.21
C LEU A 106 5.74 5.71 17.88
N ASN A 107 6.76 6.36 17.30
CA ASN A 107 8.11 6.42 17.85
C ASN A 107 8.66 7.87 17.79
N PRO A 108 8.15 8.77 18.64
CA PRO A 108 8.64 10.14 18.71
C PRO A 108 10.12 10.24 19.13
N GLY A 109 10.69 9.16 19.70
CA GLY A 109 12.12 9.05 20.02
C GLY A 109 13.04 9.03 18.79
N LEU A 110 12.54 8.65 17.61
CA LEU A 110 13.33 8.65 16.37
C LEU A 110 13.78 10.06 15.94
N LEU A 111 13.02 11.10 16.31
CA LEU A 111 13.42 12.50 16.13
C LEU A 111 14.70 12.86 16.90
N SER A 112 14.90 12.28 18.07
CA SER A 112 16.08 12.56 18.89
C SER A 112 17.38 12.05 18.26
N VAL A 113 17.28 11.11 17.31
CA VAL A 113 18.41 10.56 16.53
C VAL A 113 18.72 11.42 15.30
N ILE A 114 17.72 12.11 14.72
CA ILE A 114 17.87 12.98 13.53
C ILE A 114 18.13 14.44 13.92
N ILE A 115 17.68 14.88 15.10
CA ILE A 115 17.96 16.21 15.68
C ILE A 115 18.97 16.12 16.85
N PRO A 116 20.21 15.63 16.66
CA PRO A 116 21.21 15.71 17.71
C PRO A 116 21.93 17.06 17.64
N MET A 117 21.24 18.21 17.75
CA MET A 117 21.94 19.51 17.63
C MET A 117 21.20 20.80 18.05
N MET A 118 20.11 20.76 18.82
CA MET A 118 19.66 22.00 19.49
C MET A 118 20.18 22.02 20.93
N PRO A 119 21.11 22.94 21.27
CA PRO A 119 21.46 23.17 22.66
C PRO A 119 20.21 23.64 23.39
N THR A 120 19.81 22.91 24.42
CA THR A 120 18.86 23.42 25.40
C THR A 120 19.52 24.59 26.14
N PRO A 121 18.82 25.72 26.35
CA PRO A 121 19.35 26.87 27.09
C PRO A 121 19.66 26.53 28.55
#